data_AF-A0A8H4P7X7-F1
#
_entry.id   AF-A0A8H4P7X7-F1
#
_cell.length_a   1.000
_cell.length_b   1.000
_cell.length_c   1.000
_cell.angle_alpha   90.00
_cell.angle_beta   90.00
_cell.angle_gamma   90.00
#
_symmetry.space_group_name_H-M   'P 1'
#
loop_
_entity.id
_entity.type
_entity.pdbx_description
1 polymer ?
#
loop_
_entity_poly.entity_id
_entity_poly.type
_entity_poly.pdbx_seq_one_letter_code
_entity_poly.pdbx_strand_id
1 'polypeptide(L)'
;AGVGTQPNKSTSPPADFSALSYYVCQKSDGIRYLLYSTTDEANLEAHYLIDRKNDYWFITNRSLHFPLENDRSAFHTNTLVDGELVWDSLPNGKKEPRFLVFDCLVMDGNKLMDRTLDKRLAYFKERFYTPYKKLFKDFPDELQFQPFYVEMKPFQLGYGIEMMFKQVLPSLKHGNDGLIFTCRNTPYKHGTDPHILKWKPPEENTVDCRLRLTFPTVEPEEWERLEGITEPFVDYDSVPKSELYVFTGNSGPEPYEPFADVYITEEEWETLKGLNSPLVDRIVECNLDDQGRWRIVRFRDDKSEANHKSTIQSVLESINDRVSDKDLYRAAGPIRDSWKARAARSTR
;
A
#
# COMPACT_ATOMS: atom_id res chain seq x y z
N ALA A 1 -2.64 -18.43 14.38
CA ALA A 1 -3.06 -17.74 13.15
C ALA A 1 -3.78 -16.47 13.56
N GLY A 2 -3.41 -15.30 13.04
CA GLY A 2 -4.02 -14.02 13.42
C GLY A 2 -5.50 -13.96 13.02
N VAL A 3 -6.30 -13.20 13.79
CA VAL A 3 -7.75 -13.05 13.58
C VAL A 3 -8.08 -12.17 12.35
N GLY A 4 -7.12 -11.37 11.87
CA GLY A 4 -7.24 -10.50 10.69
C GLY A 4 -7.26 -11.24 9.33
N THR A 5 -8.06 -10.77 8.37
CA THR A 5 -8.10 -11.26 6.97
C THR A 5 -6.94 -10.74 6.12
N GLN A 6 -6.20 -11.55 5.38
CA GLN A 6 -5.13 -11.09 4.47
C GLN A 6 -5.59 -11.09 3.00
N PRO A 7 -5.31 -10.02 2.23
CA PRO A 7 -5.68 -9.95 0.81
C PRO A 7 -4.73 -10.72 -0.11
N ASN A 8 -5.27 -11.24 -1.21
CA ASN A 8 -4.52 -11.83 -2.32
C ASN A 8 -4.08 -10.78 -3.35
N LYS A 9 -2.99 -11.04 -4.07
CA LYS A 9 -2.57 -10.22 -5.21
C LYS A 9 -3.61 -10.35 -6.34
N SER A 10 -3.93 -9.26 -7.02
CA SER A 10 -4.67 -9.30 -8.29
C SER A 10 -3.71 -9.68 -9.42
N THR A 11 -3.91 -10.85 -10.04
CA THR A 11 -3.07 -11.38 -11.14
C THR A 11 -3.75 -11.32 -12.52
N SER A 12 -4.95 -10.73 -12.58
CA SER A 12 -5.68 -10.45 -13.82
C SER A 12 -6.71 -9.36 -13.55
N PRO A 13 -7.08 -8.53 -14.55
CA PRO A 13 -8.26 -7.68 -14.42
C PRO A 13 -9.41 -8.64 -14.14
N PRO A 14 -10.04 -8.54 -12.97
CA PRO A 14 -10.63 -9.72 -12.36
C PRO A 14 -11.87 -10.16 -13.17
N ALA A 15 -11.69 -11.19 -14.00
CA ALA A 15 -12.74 -11.77 -14.83
C ALA A 15 -13.96 -12.20 -13.99
N ASP A 16 -13.73 -12.48 -12.70
CA ASP A 16 -14.73 -12.89 -11.71
C ASP A 16 -15.56 -11.73 -11.10
N PHE A 17 -15.23 -10.46 -11.38
CA PHE A 17 -16.04 -9.31 -10.94
C PHE A 17 -17.38 -9.21 -11.69
N SER A 18 -17.50 -9.90 -12.82
CA SER A 18 -18.78 -10.05 -13.54
C SER A 18 -19.79 -10.90 -12.76
N ALA A 19 -19.35 -11.76 -11.84
CA ALA A 19 -20.20 -12.60 -11.00
C ALA A 19 -20.48 -11.97 -9.62
N LEU A 20 -19.48 -11.34 -9.00
CA LEU A 20 -19.54 -10.84 -7.63
C LEU A 20 -19.53 -9.30 -7.53
N SER A 21 -20.12 -8.78 -6.46
CA SER A 21 -20.15 -7.34 -6.20
C SER A 21 -19.01 -6.95 -5.25
N TYR A 22 -18.11 -6.08 -5.71
CA TYR A 22 -16.98 -5.57 -4.92
C TYR A 22 -17.17 -4.11 -4.51
N TYR A 23 -16.61 -3.75 -3.36
CA TYR A 23 -16.25 -2.36 -3.06
C TYR A 23 -14.76 -2.15 -3.30
N VAL A 24 -14.38 -0.91 -3.59
CA VAL A 24 -12.98 -0.49 -3.78
C VAL A 24 -12.67 0.68 -2.87
N CYS A 25 -11.49 0.67 -2.26
CA CYS A 25 -10.94 1.81 -1.53
C CYS A 25 -9.43 1.89 -1.75
N GLN A 26 -8.84 2.99 -1.27
CA GLN A 26 -7.40 3.22 -1.32
C GLN A 26 -6.64 2.23 -0.43
N LYS A 27 -5.46 1.80 -0.87
CA LYS A 27 -4.56 0.97 -0.09
C LYS A 27 -3.61 1.90 0.66
N SER A 28 -3.91 2.14 1.93
CA SER A 28 -3.16 3.10 2.74
C SER A 28 -1.79 2.55 3.06
N ASP A 29 -0.83 3.45 3.17
CA ASP A 29 0.45 3.17 3.80
C ASP A 29 0.33 3.46 5.30
N GLY A 30 -0.05 2.43 6.06
CA GLY A 30 -0.27 2.51 7.49
C GLY A 30 -0.05 1.17 8.18
N ILE A 31 -0.27 1.16 9.50
CA ILE A 31 -0.14 -0.06 10.30
C ILE A 31 -1.53 -0.60 10.57
N ARG A 32 -1.78 -1.81 10.09
CA ARG A 32 -3.06 -2.49 10.31
C ARG A 32 -3.16 -3.00 11.76
N TYR A 33 -4.28 -2.68 12.40
CA TYR A 33 -4.64 -3.19 13.71
C TYR A 33 -6.12 -3.61 13.73
N LEU A 34 -6.43 -4.61 14.55
CA LEU A 34 -7.78 -4.73 15.09
C LEU A 34 -7.88 -3.81 16.31
N LEU A 35 -8.98 -3.06 16.43
CA LEU A 35 -9.30 -2.31 17.65
C LEU A 35 -10.31 -3.14 18.46
N TYR A 36 -9.93 -3.47 19.68
CA TYR A 36 -10.75 -4.22 20.63
C TYR A 36 -11.19 -3.30 21.78
N SER A 37 -12.50 -3.11 21.94
CA SER A 37 -13.10 -2.36 23.05
C SER A 37 -13.72 -3.31 24.07
N THR A 38 -13.33 -3.14 25.34
CA THR A 38 -13.64 -4.04 26.45
C THR A 38 -13.61 -3.26 27.78
N THR A 39 -13.77 -3.98 28.89
CA THR A 39 -13.48 -3.49 30.24
C THR A 39 -12.13 -3.97 30.75
N ASP A 40 -11.50 -3.19 31.64
CA ASP A 40 -10.39 -3.64 32.48
C ASP A 40 -10.89 -4.38 33.75
N GLU A 41 -9.96 -4.78 34.62
CA GLU A 41 -10.26 -5.51 35.86
C GLU A 41 -11.16 -4.73 36.84
N ALA A 42 -11.20 -3.40 36.74
CA ALA A 42 -12.04 -2.54 37.55
C ALA A 42 -13.40 -2.25 36.89
N ASN A 43 -13.72 -2.93 35.78
CA ASN A 43 -14.89 -2.66 34.93
C ASN A 43 -14.90 -1.27 34.29
N LEU A 44 -13.74 -0.64 34.12
CA LEU A 44 -13.61 0.63 33.41
C LEU A 44 -13.32 0.40 31.93
N GLU A 45 -13.64 1.39 31.09
CA GLU A 45 -13.40 1.34 29.65
C GLU A 45 -11.92 1.11 29.34
N ALA A 46 -11.67 0.15 28.44
CA ALA A 46 -10.35 -0.24 28.00
C ALA A 46 -10.34 -0.57 26.50
N HIS A 47 -9.28 -0.16 25.83
CA HIS A 47 -9.09 -0.39 24.40
C HIS A 47 -7.70 -0.96 24.10
N TYR A 48 -7.67 -1.88 23.14
CA TYR A 48 -6.44 -2.50 22.68
C TYR A 48 -6.35 -2.42 21.15
N LEU A 49 -5.16 -2.09 20.64
CA LEU A 49 -4.81 -2.35 19.25
C LEU A 49 -4.12 -3.71 19.17
N ILE A 50 -4.54 -4.56 18.25
CA ILE A 50 -4.00 -5.91 18.06
C ILE A 50 -3.37 -5.98 16.68
N ASP A 51 -2.06 -6.23 16.62
CA ASP A 51 -1.34 -6.26 15.34
C ASP A 51 -1.40 -7.62 14.64
N ARG A 52 -0.71 -7.71 13.50
CA ARG A 52 -0.63 -8.96 12.71
C ARG A 52 0.11 -10.10 13.41
N LYS A 53 0.99 -9.79 14.36
CA LYS A 53 1.71 -10.78 15.18
C LYS A 53 0.87 -11.25 16.37
N ASN A 54 -0.33 -10.68 16.53
CA ASN A 54 -1.23 -10.93 17.64
C ASN A 54 -0.68 -10.38 18.97
N ASP A 55 0.13 -9.31 18.90
CA ASP A 55 0.55 -8.54 20.06
C ASP A 55 -0.54 -7.52 20.42
N TYR A 56 -0.82 -7.37 21.71
CA TYR A 56 -1.89 -6.53 22.25
C TYR A 56 -1.30 -5.26 22.85
N TRP A 57 -1.71 -4.12 22.31
CA TRP A 57 -1.22 -2.79 22.69
C TRP A 57 -2.32 -2.03 23.43
N PHE A 58 -2.21 -1.94 24.76
CA PHE A 58 -3.16 -1.20 25.59
C PHE A 58 -3.07 0.30 25.33
N ILE A 59 -4.21 0.95 25.09
CA ILE A 59 -4.29 2.40 24.94
C ILE A 59 -4.42 3.02 26.34
N THR A 60 -3.33 3.60 26.83
CA THR A 60 -3.25 4.19 28.18
C THR A 60 -4.01 5.51 28.34
N ASN A 61 -4.35 6.17 27.23
CA ASN A 61 -5.07 7.43 27.23
C ASN A 61 -6.53 7.22 27.61
N ARG A 62 -6.88 7.57 28.85
CA ARG A 62 -8.22 7.44 29.41
C ARG A 62 -9.24 8.45 28.88
N SER A 63 -8.83 9.43 28.07
CA SER A 63 -9.74 10.32 27.36
C SER A 63 -10.31 9.70 26.08
N LEU A 64 -9.75 8.58 25.60
CA LEU A 64 -10.34 7.83 24.49
C LEU A 64 -11.62 7.15 24.98
N HIS A 65 -12.75 7.55 24.40
CA HIS A 65 -14.07 7.08 24.78
C HIS A 65 -14.93 6.80 23.55
N PHE A 66 -15.57 5.63 23.52
CA PHE A 66 -16.50 5.24 22.44
C PHE A 66 -17.93 5.07 22.99
N PRO A 67 -18.75 6.14 22.92
CA PRO A 67 -20.05 6.17 23.57
C PRO A 67 -21.08 5.27 22.87
N LEU A 68 -22.05 4.77 23.64
CA LEU A 68 -23.23 4.14 23.07
C LEU A 68 -24.20 5.20 22.50
N GLU A 69 -25.00 4.80 21.50
CA GLU A 69 -25.95 5.68 20.80
C GLU A 69 -26.91 6.45 21.72
N ASN A 70 -27.41 5.78 22.76
CA ASN A 70 -28.42 6.31 23.68
C ASN A 70 -27.86 6.71 25.05
N ASP A 71 -26.56 6.49 25.29
CA ASP A 71 -25.91 6.80 26.56
C ASP A 71 -24.45 7.19 26.31
N ARG A 72 -24.19 8.49 26.47
CA ARG A 72 -22.85 9.09 26.28
C ARG A 72 -21.87 8.73 27.40
N SER A 73 -22.35 8.23 28.53
CA SER A 73 -21.47 7.80 29.63
C SER A 73 -21.12 6.31 29.55
N ALA A 74 -21.97 5.52 28.90
CA ALA A 74 -21.71 4.12 28.63
C ALA A 74 -20.81 3.96 27.40
N PHE A 75 -20.15 2.81 27.33
CA PHE A 75 -19.16 2.50 26.29
C PHE A 75 -19.32 1.09 25.74
N HIS A 76 -18.76 0.88 24.55
CA HIS A 76 -18.75 -0.44 23.91
C HIS A 76 -17.87 -1.45 24.65
N THR A 77 -18.36 -2.67 24.76
CA THR A 77 -17.59 -3.84 25.25
C THR A 77 -17.67 -4.96 24.23
N ASN A 78 -16.82 -5.99 24.32
CA ASN A 78 -16.85 -7.14 23.41
C ASN A 78 -16.95 -6.75 21.93
N THR A 79 -16.25 -5.69 21.53
CA THR A 79 -16.35 -5.09 20.19
C THR A 79 -15.00 -5.19 19.50
N LEU A 80 -14.98 -5.70 18.28
CA LEU A 80 -13.77 -5.93 17.49
C LEU A 80 -13.96 -5.38 16.06
N VAL A 81 -13.16 -4.39 15.71
CA VAL A 81 -13.20 -3.72 14.40
C VAL A 81 -11.85 -3.80 13.71
N ASP A 82 -11.85 -3.91 12.38
CA ASP A 82 -10.64 -4.00 11.57
C ASP A 82 -10.35 -2.66 10.88
N GLY A 83 -9.13 -2.19 11.01
CA GLY A 83 -8.74 -0.87 10.56
C GLY A 83 -7.24 -0.70 10.37
N GLU A 84 -6.88 0.50 9.94
CA GLU A 84 -5.52 0.88 9.61
C GLU A 84 -5.20 2.21 10.26
N LEU A 85 -4.15 2.25 11.08
CA LEU A 85 -3.64 3.47 11.69
C LEU A 85 -2.70 4.15 10.69
N VAL A 86 -3.09 5.34 10.24
CA VAL A 86 -2.34 6.17 9.28
C VAL A 86 -1.96 7.51 9.91
N TRP A 87 -0.97 8.18 9.32
CA TRP A 87 -0.55 9.52 9.72
C TRP A 87 -0.84 10.53 8.61
N ASP A 88 -1.91 11.29 8.78
CA ASP A 88 -2.28 12.37 7.88
C ASP A 88 -1.30 13.54 8.00
N SER A 89 -0.88 14.07 6.86
CA SER A 89 -0.07 15.28 6.72
C SER A 89 -1.01 16.47 6.57
N LEU A 90 -0.98 17.38 7.53
CA LEU A 90 -1.75 18.61 7.45
C LEU A 90 -0.97 19.70 6.68
N PRO A 91 -1.68 20.72 6.13
CA PRO A 91 -1.03 21.84 5.43
C PRO A 91 -0.03 22.63 6.28
N ASN A 92 -0.16 22.59 7.61
CA ASN A 92 0.75 23.24 8.55
C ASN A 92 1.98 22.38 8.90
N GLY A 93 2.18 21.23 8.24
CA GLY A 93 3.29 20.30 8.49
C GLY A 93 3.09 19.35 9.68
N LYS A 94 2.03 19.53 10.50
CA LYS A 94 1.71 18.61 11.59
C LYS A 94 1.22 17.27 11.04
N LYS A 95 1.54 16.20 11.75
CA LYS A 95 0.99 14.86 11.50
C LYS A 95 -0.16 14.56 12.46
N GLU A 96 -1.24 13.99 11.96
CA GLU A 96 -2.39 13.55 12.76
C GLU A 96 -2.65 12.05 12.59
N PRO A 97 -2.71 11.28 13.68
CA PRO A 97 -3.02 9.87 13.61
C PRO A 97 -4.52 9.66 13.39
N ARG A 98 -4.87 8.84 12.39
CA ARG A 98 -6.25 8.42 12.11
C ARG A 98 -6.34 6.90 12.04
N PHE A 99 -7.33 6.34 12.72
CA PHE A 99 -7.67 4.93 12.61
C PHE A 99 -8.81 4.77 11.60
N LEU A 100 -8.45 4.35 10.38
CA LEU A 100 -9.38 4.15 9.27
C LEU A 100 -10.02 2.77 9.37
N VAL A 101 -11.28 2.71 9.80
CA VAL A 101 -12.02 1.46 9.93
C VAL A 101 -12.57 1.02 8.58
N PHE A 102 -12.33 -0.23 8.21
CA PHE A 102 -12.77 -0.80 6.94
C PHE A 102 -13.56 -2.12 7.10
N ASP A 103 -13.65 -2.69 8.30
CA ASP A 103 -14.57 -3.80 8.60
C ASP A 103 -14.96 -3.85 10.10
N CYS A 104 -16.03 -4.58 10.42
CA CYS A 104 -16.52 -4.79 11.78
C CYS A 104 -16.89 -6.26 12.00
N LEU A 105 -16.18 -6.92 12.90
CA LEU A 105 -16.29 -8.36 13.13
C LEU A 105 -17.30 -8.67 14.22
N VAL A 106 -17.24 -7.92 15.32
CA VAL A 106 -18.10 -8.06 16.49
C VAL A 106 -18.48 -6.67 17.02
N MET A 107 -19.74 -6.47 17.38
CA MET A 107 -20.24 -5.25 18.01
C MET A 107 -21.06 -5.62 19.24
N ASP A 108 -20.62 -5.23 20.43
CA ASP A 108 -21.27 -5.52 21.72
C ASP A 108 -21.62 -7.01 21.89
N GLY A 109 -20.68 -7.89 21.55
CA GLY A 109 -20.85 -9.35 21.59
C GLY A 109 -21.65 -9.94 20.43
N ASN A 110 -22.30 -9.13 19.58
CA ASN A 110 -22.98 -9.59 18.38
C ASN A 110 -21.98 -9.88 17.25
N LYS A 111 -21.92 -11.14 16.80
CA LYS A 111 -21.04 -11.58 15.72
C LYS A 111 -21.59 -11.15 14.36
N LEU A 112 -20.80 -10.37 13.62
CA LEU A 112 -21.20 -9.80 12.33
C LEU A 112 -20.50 -10.46 11.13
N MET A 113 -19.50 -11.31 11.36
CA MET A 113 -18.64 -11.90 10.32
C MET A 113 -19.41 -12.66 9.22
N ASP A 114 -20.54 -13.28 9.55
CA ASP A 114 -21.39 -14.01 8.58
C ASP A 114 -22.26 -13.08 7.70
N ARG A 115 -22.30 -11.78 8.00
CA ARG A 115 -23.06 -10.79 7.25
C ARG A 115 -22.25 -10.28 6.05
N THR A 116 -22.93 -9.71 5.06
CA THR A 116 -22.30 -9.01 3.94
C THR A 116 -21.56 -7.75 4.40
N LEU A 117 -20.51 -7.35 3.69
CA LEU A 117 -19.64 -6.22 4.07
C LEU A 117 -20.43 -4.92 4.30
N ASP A 118 -21.42 -4.63 3.47
CA ASP A 118 -22.27 -3.44 3.61
C ASP A 118 -23.07 -3.44 4.91
N LYS A 119 -23.52 -4.61 5.37
CA LYS A 119 -24.19 -4.73 6.67
C LYS A 119 -23.20 -4.56 7.82
N ARG A 120 -22.00 -5.14 7.72
CA ARG A 120 -20.94 -4.99 8.74
C ARG A 120 -20.54 -3.52 8.90
N LEU A 121 -20.33 -2.82 7.78
CA LEU A 121 -20.02 -1.39 7.74
C LEU A 121 -21.17 -0.51 8.24
N ALA A 122 -22.43 -0.81 7.85
CA ALA A 122 -23.59 -0.07 8.33
C ALA A 122 -23.76 -0.22 9.85
N TYR A 123 -23.56 -1.43 10.38
CA TYR A 123 -23.65 -1.68 11.82
C TYR A 123 -22.61 -0.86 12.60
N PHE A 124 -21.36 -0.84 12.14
CA PHE A 124 -20.31 0.01 12.71
C PHE A 124 -20.66 1.51 12.61
N LYS A 125 -21.14 1.94 11.44
CA LYS A 125 -21.50 3.33 11.19
C LYS A 125 -22.55 3.83 12.18
N GLU A 126 -23.63 3.06 12.34
CA GLU A 126 -24.78 3.45 13.16
C GLU A 126 -24.46 3.33 14.64
N ARG A 127 -23.86 2.21 15.07
CA ARG A 127 -23.71 1.89 16.50
C ARG A 127 -22.49 2.51 17.16
N PHE A 128 -21.40 2.73 16.41
CA PHE A 128 -20.12 3.16 16.97
C PHE A 128 -19.68 4.52 16.41
N TYR A 129 -19.57 4.64 15.08
CA TYR A 129 -18.99 5.82 14.45
C TYR A 129 -19.88 7.07 14.59
N THR A 130 -21.19 6.94 14.39
CA THR A 130 -22.12 8.07 14.51
C THR A 130 -22.17 8.63 15.94
N PRO A 131 -22.29 7.80 17.00
CA PRO A 131 -22.18 8.27 18.38
C PRO A 131 -20.82 8.93 18.69
N TYR A 132 -19.71 8.33 18.24
CA TYR A 132 -18.37 8.90 18.38
C TYR A 132 -18.26 10.28 17.72
N LYS A 133 -18.72 10.45 16.48
CA LYS A 133 -18.72 11.76 15.81
C LYS A 133 -19.64 12.77 16.48
N LYS A 134 -20.77 12.32 17.03
CA LYS A 134 -21.70 13.18 17.78
C LYS A 134 -21.04 13.69 19.07
N LEU A 135 -20.30 12.86 19.80
CA LEU A 135 -19.56 13.26 21.01
C LEU A 135 -18.66 14.48 20.74
N PHE A 136 -17.83 14.42 19.70
CA PHE A 136 -16.91 15.52 19.38
C PHE A 136 -17.55 16.69 18.64
N LYS A 137 -18.75 16.51 18.09
CA LYS A 137 -19.56 17.64 17.65
C LYS A 137 -20.12 18.43 18.84
N ASP A 138 -20.54 17.72 19.89
CA ASP A 138 -21.09 18.31 21.11
C ASP A 138 -19.98 18.88 22.01
N PHE A 139 -18.78 18.26 22.02
CA PHE A 139 -17.60 18.67 22.79
C PHE A 139 -16.35 18.74 21.91
N PRO A 140 -16.21 19.77 21.07
CA PRO A 140 -15.07 19.89 20.15
C PRO A 140 -13.72 20.03 20.87
N ASP A 141 -13.71 20.63 22.06
CA ASP A 141 -12.48 20.85 22.84
C ASP A 141 -11.85 19.54 23.34
N GLU A 142 -12.61 18.45 23.40
CA GLU A 142 -12.14 17.13 23.81
C GLU A 142 -11.33 16.41 22.71
N LEU A 143 -11.44 16.86 21.45
CA LEU A 143 -10.72 16.25 20.31
C LEU A 143 -9.20 16.24 20.52
N GLN A 144 -8.66 17.29 21.12
CA GLN A 144 -7.22 17.45 21.30
C GLN A 144 -6.61 16.40 22.24
N PHE A 145 -7.42 15.78 23.10
CA PHE A 145 -6.98 14.74 24.03
C PHE A 145 -7.02 13.35 23.42
N GLN A 146 -7.56 13.19 22.21
CA GLN A 146 -7.66 11.88 21.58
C GLN A 146 -6.28 11.39 21.10
N PRO A 147 -5.92 10.13 21.36
CA PRO A 147 -4.66 9.57 20.88
C PRO A 147 -4.65 9.38 19.36
N PHE A 148 -5.83 9.19 18.75
CA PHE A 148 -6.07 9.15 17.31
C PHE A 148 -7.55 9.41 17.02
N TYR A 149 -7.85 9.76 15.77
CA TYR A 149 -9.22 9.98 15.32
C TYR A 149 -9.76 8.76 14.57
N VAL A 150 -10.93 8.25 14.97
CA VAL A 150 -11.59 7.16 14.25
C VAL A 150 -12.36 7.72 13.06
N GLU A 151 -12.09 7.19 11.87
CA GLU A 151 -12.79 7.55 10.64
C GLU A 151 -13.20 6.29 9.88
N MET A 152 -14.35 6.33 9.19
CA MET A 152 -14.72 5.27 8.26
C MET A 152 -13.90 5.40 6.98
N LYS A 153 -13.27 4.32 6.53
CA LYS A 153 -12.57 4.29 5.26
C LYS A 153 -13.59 4.49 4.13
N PRO A 154 -13.42 5.50 3.25
CA PRO A 154 -14.39 5.77 2.20
C PRO A 154 -14.30 4.68 1.11
N PHE A 155 -15.40 3.96 0.93
CA PHE A 155 -15.53 2.97 -0.13
C PHE A 155 -16.28 3.54 -1.33
N GLN A 156 -15.84 3.14 -2.52
CA GLN A 156 -16.59 3.26 -3.76
C GLN A 156 -17.11 1.89 -4.18
N LEU A 157 -18.10 1.87 -5.07
CA LEU A 157 -18.49 0.64 -5.76
C LEU A 157 -17.31 0.15 -6.60
N GLY A 158 -17.18 -1.15 -6.83
CA GLY A 158 -16.00 -1.74 -7.49
C GLY A 158 -15.73 -1.23 -8.91
N TYR A 159 -16.72 -0.61 -9.56
CA TYR A 159 -16.57 0.08 -10.85
C TYR A 159 -16.26 1.57 -10.74
N GLY A 160 -16.14 2.12 -9.53
CA GLY A 160 -15.81 3.53 -9.23
C GLY A 160 -14.34 3.87 -9.42
N ILE A 161 -13.67 3.22 -10.36
CA ILE A 161 -12.22 3.32 -10.61
C ILE A 161 -11.83 4.77 -10.95
N GLU A 162 -12.59 5.43 -11.82
CA GLU A 162 -12.32 6.80 -12.21
C GLU A 162 -12.45 7.79 -11.05
N MET A 163 -13.46 7.61 -10.19
CA MET A 163 -13.62 8.41 -8.97
C MET A 163 -12.41 8.21 -8.04
N MET A 164 -11.94 6.97 -7.90
CA MET A 164 -10.76 6.68 -7.09
C MET A 164 -9.54 7.45 -7.58
N PHE A 165 -9.15 7.28 -8.86
CA PHE A 165 -7.94 7.88 -9.39
C PHE A 165 -7.99 9.41 -9.55
N LYS A 166 -9.14 9.97 -9.97
CA LYS A 166 -9.24 11.41 -10.27
C LYS A 166 -9.59 12.28 -9.07
N GLN A 167 -10.21 11.72 -8.03
CA GLN A 167 -10.73 12.51 -6.90
C GLN A 167 -10.23 11.99 -5.56
N VAL A 168 -10.37 10.69 -5.28
CA VAL A 168 -10.05 10.16 -3.95
C VAL A 168 -8.54 10.14 -3.70
N LEU A 169 -7.77 9.44 -4.54
CA LEU A 169 -6.32 9.27 -4.34
C LEU A 169 -5.55 10.60 -4.26
N PRO A 170 -5.79 11.59 -5.15
CA PRO A 170 -5.10 12.88 -5.09
C PRO A 170 -5.45 13.73 -3.85
N SER A 171 -6.58 13.44 -3.19
CA SER A 171 -7.05 14.18 -2.01
C SER A 171 -6.57 13.59 -0.68
N LEU A 172 -5.89 12.43 -0.71
CA LEU A 172 -5.42 11.77 0.50
C LEU A 172 -4.33 12.59 1.18
N LYS A 173 -4.34 12.57 2.52
CA LYS A 173 -3.36 13.24 3.38
C LYS A 173 -2.27 12.30 3.87
N HIS A 174 -2.39 11.01 3.59
CA HIS A 174 -1.47 9.94 3.95
C HIS A 174 -0.99 9.22 2.67
N GLY A 175 0.08 8.44 2.80
CA GLY A 175 0.59 7.62 1.70
C GLY A 175 -0.42 6.58 1.23
N ASN A 176 -0.38 6.27 -0.06
CA ASN A 176 -1.20 5.22 -0.68
C ASN A 176 -0.37 4.50 -1.73
N ASP A 177 -0.37 3.17 -1.68
CA ASP A 177 0.43 2.32 -2.58
C ASP A 177 -0.44 1.43 -3.48
N GLY A 178 -1.73 1.77 -3.64
CA GLY A 178 -2.62 1.08 -4.59
C GLY A 178 -4.10 1.10 -4.22
N LEU A 179 -4.80 0.01 -4.52
CA LEU A 179 -6.23 -0.17 -4.27
C LEU A 179 -6.50 -1.50 -3.57
N ILE A 180 -7.52 -1.53 -2.71
CA ILE A 180 -8.07 -2.76 -2.14
C ILE A 180 -9.49 -2.95 -2.67
N PHE A 181 -9.75 -4.14 -3.21
CA PHE A 181 -11.07 -4.59 -3.60
C PHE A 181 -11.57 -5.62 -2.59
N THR A 182 -12.68 -5.34 -1.94
CA THR A 182 -13.29 -6.24 -0.96
C THR A 182 -14.64 -6.71 -1.46
N CYS A 183 -14.84 -8.02 -1.56
CA CYS A 183 -16.12 -8.56 -1.98
C CYS A 183 -17.21 -8.21 -0.96
N ARG A 184 -18.33 -7.68 -1.45
CA ARG A 184 -19.49 -7.32 -0.64
C ARG A 184 -20.21 -8.55 -0.10
N ASN A 185 -20.30 -9.60 -0.92
CA ASN A 185 -21.22 -10.71 -0.68
C ASN A 185 -20.67 -11.78 0.26
N THR A 186 -19.36 -11.87 0.44
CA THR A 186 -18.73 -12.95 1.20
C THR A 186 -18.68 -12.63 2.70
N PRO A 187 -18.83 -13.65 3.56
CA PRO A 187 -18.49 -13.55 4.97
C PRO A 187 -17.04 -13.12 5.16
N TYR A 188 -16.76 -12.50 6.31
CA TYR A 188 -15.39 -12.23 6.75
C TYR A 188 -14.68 -13.55 7.06
N LYS A 189 -13.41 -13.69 6.65
CA LYS A 189 -12.59 -14.89 6.86
C LYS A 189 -11.30 -14.59 7.62
N HIS A 190 -10.93 -15.42 8.58
CA HIS A 190 -9.63 -15.32 9.22
C HIS A 190 -8.51 -15.79 8.27
N GLY A 191 -7.35 -15.11 8.28
CA GLY A 191 -6.24 -15.44 7.41
C GLY A 191 -6.49 -15.05 5.95
N THR A 192 -5.87 -15.74 5.00
CA THR A 192 -5.94 -15.38 3.57
C THR A 192 -7.36 -15.51 3.02
N ASP A 193 -7.90 -14.45 2.42
CA ASP A 193 -9.20 -14.47 1.73
C ASP A 193 -9.01 -14.22 0.22
N PRO A 194 -9.38 -15.19 -0.64
CA PRO A 194 -9.30 -15.01 -2.08
C PRO A 194 -10.26 -13.94 -2.63
N HIS A 195 -11.23 -13.47 -1.85
CA HIS A 195 -12.18 -12.45 -2.27
C HIS A 195 -11.81 -11.03 -1.84
N ILE A 196 -10.64 -10.84 -1.21
CA ILE A 196 -10.06 -9.52 -0.99
C ILE A 196 -8.81 -9.40 -1.84
N LEU A 197 -8.83 -8.49 -2.80
CA LEU A 197 -7.73 -8.31 -3.74
C LEU A 197 -6.99 -7.01 -3.44
N LYS A 198 -5.66 -7.06 -3.45
CA LYS A 198 -4.81 -5.88 -3.49
C LYS A 198 -4.30 -5.68 -4.91
N TRP A 199 -4.46 -4.47 -5.40
CA TRP A 199 -3.86 -3.99 -6.63
C TRP A 199 -2.81 -2.93 -6.28
N LYS A 200 -1.68 -2.96 -6.98
CA LYS A 200 -0.65 -1.93 -6.93
C LYS A 200 -0.36 -1.46 -8.35
N PRO A 201 -0.09 -0.17 -8.56
CA PRO A 201 0.44 0.30 -9.84
C PRO A 201 1.69 -0.50 -10.23
N PRO A 202 1.85 -0.91 -11.51
CA PRO A 202 3.03 -1.65 -11.95
C PRO A 202 4.36 -0.97 -11.58
N GLU A 203 4.39 0.36 -11.64
CA GLU A 203 5.52 1.21 -11.29
C GLU A 203 5.93 1.14 -9.81
N GLU A 204 5.02 0.73 -8.92
CA GLU A 204 5.27 0.50 -7.49
C GLU A 204 5.84 -0.91 -7.21
N ASN A 205 5.93 -1.78 -8.23
CA ASN A 205 6.63 -3.05 -8.12
C ASN A 205 8.12 -2.83 -8.40
N THR A 206 8.83 -2.47 -7.34
CA THR A 206 10.26 -2.24 -7.38
C THR A 206 11.05 -3.46 -6.93
N VAL A 207 12.29 -3.54 -7.39
CA VAL A 207 13.31 -4.47 -6.91
C VAL A 207 14.56 -3.69 -6.55
N ASP A 208 15.26 -4.09 -5.49
CA ASP A 208 16.58 -3.54 -5.21
C ASP A 208 17.64 -4.41 -5.88
N CYS A 209 18.43 -3.83 -6.77
CA CYS A 209 19.50 -4.47 -7.52
C CYS A 209 20.84 -3.78 -7.29
N ARG A 210 21.94 -4.48 -7.54
CA ARG A 210 23.27 -3.88 -7.57
C ARG A 210 23.56 -3.32 -8.95
N LEU A 211 23.92 -2.04 -9.04
CA LEU A 211 24.25 -1.37 -10.29
C LEU A 211 25.71 -1.62 -10.67
N ARG A 212 25.96 -2.07 -11.90
CA ARG A 212 27.30 -2.06 -12.51
C ARG A 212 27.31 -1.19 -13.75
N LEU A 213 28.34 -0.36 -13.86
CA LEU A 213 28.54 0.53 -15.00
C LEU A 213 29.82 0.10 -15.72
N THR A 214 29.73 -0.08 -17.02
CA THR A 214 30.86 -0.36 -17.91
C THR A 214 31.04 0.82 -18.86
N PHE A 215 32.14 1.53 -18.70
CA PHE A 215 32.50 2.70 -19.50
C PHE A 215 33.30 2.28 -20.73
N PRO A 216 33.03 2.85 -21.91
CA PRO A 216 33.82 2.57 -23.11
C PRO A 216 35.22 3.19 -23.00
N THR A 217 36.17 2.57 -23.69
CA THR A 217 37.49 3.16 -23.94
C THR A 217 37.46 3.87 -25.29
N VAL A 218 37.95 5.10 -25.33
CA VAL A 218 38.00 5.94 -26.54
C VAL A 218 39.44 6.27 -26.91
N GLU A 219 39.68 6.45 -28.21
CA GLU A 219 40.96 6.90 -28.74
C GLU A 219 41.06 8.43 -28.61
N PRO A 220 42.22 8.99 -28.24
CA PRO A 220 42.38 10.43 -28.15
C PRO A 220 42.21 11.12 -29.52
N GLU A 221 41.46 12.21 -29.53
CA GLU A 221 41.30 13.10 -30.68
C GLU A 221 42.58 13.91 -30.96
N GLU A 222 42.67 14.55 -32.12
CA GLU A 222 43.88 15.31 -32.51
C GLU A 222 44.26 16.40 -31.50
N TRP A 223 43.28 17.11 -30.94
CA TRP A 223 43.53 18.16 -29.96
C TRP A 223 43.96 17.60 -28.59
N GLU A 224 43.42 16.46 -28.15
CA GLU A 224 43.84 15.79 -26.92
C GLU A 224 45.28 15.27 -27.02
N ARG A 225 45.67 14.79 -28.20
CA ARG A 225 47.06 14.40 -28.50
C ARG A 225 48.01 15.59 -28.43
N LEU A 226 47.57 16.77 -28.88
CA LEU A 226 48.34 18.02 -28.76
C LEU A 226 48.49 18.46 -27.28
N GLU A 227 47.52 18.13 -26.43
CA GLU A 227 47.59 18.35 -24.97
C GLU A 227 48.35 17.24 -24.22
N GLY A 228 48.83 16.22 -24.93
CA GLY A 228 49.69 15.16 -24.39
C GLY A 228 48.99 13.87 -24.00
N ILE A 229 47.69 13.72 -24.30
CA ILE A 229 46.95 12.46 -24.10
C ILE A 229 47.14 11.60 -25.36
N THR A 230 48.03 10.61 -25.28
CA THR A 230 48.42 9.79 -26.44
C THR A 230 47.85 8.37 -26.44
N GLU A 231 47.44 7.88 -25.28
CA GLU A 231 46.92 6.53 -25.08
C GLU A 231 45.39 6.54 -24.93
N PRO A 232 44.68 5.46 -25.31
CA PRO A 232 43.25 5.32 -25.09
C PRO A 232 42.87 5.51 -23.62
N PHE A 233 41.79 6.23 -23.36
CA PHE A 233 41.31 6.52 -22.02
C PHE A 233 39.84 6.11 -21.85
N VAL A 234 39.40 6.00 -20.60
CA VAL A 234 38.01 5.64 -20.29
C VAL A 234 37.15 6.89 -20.38
N ASP A 235 36.13 6.83 -21.22
CA ASP A 235 35.14 7.90 -21.36
C ASP A 235 34.10 7.77 -20.25
N TYR A 236 34.22 8.64 -19.25
CA TYR A 236 33.27 8.77 -18.15
C TYR A 236 32.12 9.75 -18.44
N ASP A 237 32.18 10.47 -19.56
CA ASP A 237 31.19 11.49 -19.90
C ASP A 237 30.01 10.92 -20.67
N SER A 238 30.27 9.97 -21.57
CA SER A 238 29.22 9.22 -22.28
C SER A 238 28.40 8.32 -21.35
N VAL A 239 27.14 8.10 -21.71
CA VAL A 239 26.25 7.19 -20.97
C VAL A 239 26.83 5.77 -20.99
N PRO A 240 27.18 5.18 -19.83
CA PRO A 240 27.80 3.86 -19.77
C PRO A 240 26.80 2.75 -20.05
N LYS A 241 27.31 1.58 -20.47
CA LYS A 241 26.52 0.35 -20.41
C LYS A 241 26.23 0.05 -18.95
N SER A 242 24.95 -0.07 -18.61
CA SER A 242 24.48 -0.16 -17.23
C SER A 242 23.72 -1.45 -17.01
N GLU A 243 24.17 -2.26 -16.05
CA GLU A 243 23.68 -3.60 -15.78
C GLU A 243 23.23 -3.73 -14.31
N LEU A 244 22.15 -4.47 -14.10
CA LEU A 244 21.62 -4.83 -12.80
C LEU A 244 22.07 -6.24 -12.43
N TYR A 245 22.49 -6.40 -11.18
CA TYR A 245 22.90 -7.66 -10.60
C TYR A 245 22.04 -8.00 -9.39
N VAL A 246 21.75 -9.29 -9.21
CA VAL A 246 20.91 -9.80 -8.11
C VAL A 246 21.71 -10.67 -7.18
N PHE A 247 21.32 -10.68 -5.91
CA PHE A 247 22.05 -11.43 -4.88
C PHE A 247 21.61 -12.90 -4.88
N THR A 248 22.57 -13.82 -4.96
CA THR A 248 22.33 -15.28 -4.97
C THR A 248 22.73 -15.96 -3.66
N GLY A 249 23.19 -15.19 -2.67
CA GLY A 249 23.70 -15.73 -1.41
C GLY A 249 25.21 -16.01 -1.45
N ASN A 250 25.79 -16.17 -0.26
CA ASN A 250 27.24 -16.35 -0.07
C ASN A 250 27.70 -17.82 -0.18
N SER A 251 26.86 -18.69 -0.76
CA SER A 251 27.13 -20.13 -0.86
C SER A 251 27.94 -20.50 -2.12
N GLY A 252 27.99 -19.59 -3.09
CA GLY A 252 28.75 -19.74 -4.34
C GLY A 252 30.05 -18.93 -4.36
N PRO A 253 30.86 -19.08 -5.42
CA PRO A 253 32.11 -18.32 -5.59
C PRO A 253 31.86 -16.83 -5.83
N GLU A 254 30.74 -16.47 -6.46
CA GLU A 254 30.31 -15.09 -6.70
C GLU A 254 28.94 -14.87 -6.04
N PRO A 255 28.78 -13.85 -5.17
CA PRO A 255 27.52 -13.60 -4.47
C PRO A 255 26.44 -12.92 -5.34
N TYR A 256 26.81 -12.50 -6.55
CA TYR A 256 25.94 -11.76 -7.47
C TYR A 256 25.96 -12.38 -8.87
N GLU A 257 24.80 -12.40 -9.53
CA GLU A 257 24.66 -12.78 -10.94
C GLU A 257 24.05 -11.64 -11.77
N PRO A 258 24.39 -11.52 -13.06
CA PRO A 258 23.73 -10.58 -13.96
C PRO A 258 22.23 -10.86 -14.05
N PHE A 259 21.43 -9.80 -14.06
CA PHE A 259 19.98 -9.88 -14.09
C PHE A 259 19.38 -9.25 -15.35
N ALA A 260 19.63 -7.95 -15.57
CA ALA A 260 19.05 -7.21 -16.69
C ALA A 260 19.84 -5.94 -16.97
N ASP A 261 19.70 -5.38 -18.17
CA ASP A 261 20.18 -4.03 -18.47
C ASP A 261 19.25 -2.99 -17.87
N VAL A 262 19.81 -1.88 -17.37
CA VAL A 262 19.04 -0.71 -16.94
C VAL A 262 19.22 0.42 -17.94
N TYR A 263 18.09 0.99 -18.36
CA TYR A 263 18.10 2.10 -19.31
C TYR A 263 18.34 3.39 -18.53
N ILE A 264 19.33 4.18 -18.95
CA ILE A 264 19.66 5.51 -18.42
C ILE A 264 19.69 6.47 -19.61
N THR A 265 18.98 7.58 -19.51
CA THR A 265 19.00 8.64 -20.53
C THR A 265 20.19 9.58 -20.33
N GLU A 266 20.56 10.35 -21.35
CA GLU A 266 21.63 11.36 -21.24
C GLU A 266 21.36 12.37 -20.11
N GLU A 267 20.11 12.86 -19.98
CA GLU A 267 19.72 13.80 -18.91
C GLU A 267 19.85 13.17 -17.51
N GLU A 268 19.45 11.91 -17.36
CA GLU A 268 19.62 11.17 -16.11
C GLU A 268 21.10 10.95 -15.80
N TRP A 269 21.92 10.66 -16.81
CA TRP A 269 23.35 10.48 -16.65
C TRP A 269 24.04 11.76 -16.18
N GLU A 270 23.70 12.92 -16.76
CA GLU A 270 24.19 14.22 -16.27
C GLU A 270 23.81 14.47 -14.81
N THR A 271 22.57 14.13 -14.44
CA THR A 271 22.11 14.22 -13.05
C THR A 271 22.91 13.30 -12.13
N LEU A 272 23.20 12.06 -12.57
CA LEU A 272 23.98 11.09 -11.81
C LEU A 272 25.43 11.53 -11.63
N LYS A 273 26.07 12.10 -12.66
CA LYS A 273 27.41 12.70 -12.57
C LYS A 273 27.44 13.83 -11.53
N GLY A 274 26.38 14.65 -11.49
CA GLY A 274 26.22 15.74 -10.52
C GLY A 274 26.16 15.32 -9.05
N LEU A 275 25.90 14.04 -8.73
CA LEU A 275 25.90 13.52 -7.35
C LEU A 275 27.30 13.53 -6.70
N ASN A 276 28.37 13.60 -7.51
CA ASN A 276 29.76 13.60 -7.07
C ASN A 276 30.08 12.48 -6.05
N SER A 277 29.53 11.28 -6.30
CA SER A 277 29.67 10.10 -5.46
C SER A 277 29.87 8.87 -6.35
N PRO A 278 30.68 7.87 -5.94
CA PRO A 278 30.82 6.62 -6.69
C PRO A 278 29.45 6.00 -6.96
N LEU A 279 29.17 5.62 -8.21
CA LEU A 279 27.88 5.03 -8.61
C LEU A 279 27.95 3.51 -8.77
N VAL A 280 29.15 2.99 -9.08
CA VAL A 280 29.39 1.57 -9.33
C VAL A 280 29.21 0.75 -8.05
N ASP A 281 28.61 -0.43 -8.20
CA ASP A 281 28.35 -1.42 -7.17
C ASP A 281 27.46 -0.95 -6.01
N ARG A 282 26.76 0.18 -6.17
CA ARG A 282 25.72 0.64 -5.25
C ARG A 282 24.40 -0.09 -5.46
N ILE A 283 23.60 -0.14 -4.41
CA ILE A 283 22.26 -0.69 -4.47
C ILE A 283 21.29 0.39 -4.98
N VAL A 284 20.52 0.05 -6.00
CA VAL A 284 19.51 0.90 -6.61
C VAL A 284 18.16 0.21 -6.56
N GLU A 285 17.11 0.98 -6.28
CA GLU A 285 15.74 0.54 -6.44
C GLU A 285 15.33 0.77 -7.89
N CYS A 286 14.82 -0.26 -8.55
CA CYS A 286 14.46 -0.25 -9.96
C CYS A 286 13.03 -0.74 -10.19
N ASN A 287 12.36 -0.21 -11.21
CA ASN A 287 11.08 -0.72 -11.71
C ASN A 287 11.12 -0.87 -13.24
N LEU A 288 10.09 -1.49 -13.80
CA LEU A 288 9.89 -1.58 -15.25
C LEU A 288 8.98 -0.44 -15.71
N ASP A 289 9.41 0.29 -16.73
CA ASP A 289 8.60 1.32 -17.38
C ASP A 289 7.53 0.72 -18.32
N ASP A 290 6.70 1.60 -18.89
CA ASP A 290 5.65 1.22 -19.85
C ASP A 290 6.18 0.51 -21.11
N GLN A 291 7.46 0.74 -21.47
CA GLN A 291 8.13 0.10 -22.60
C GLN A 291 8.81 -1.23 -22.21
N GLY A 292 8.74 -1.62 -20.93
CA GLY A 292 9.38 -2.83 -20.42
C GLY A 292 10.88 -2.68 -20.23
N ARG A 293 11.39 -1.46 -20.03
CA ARG A 293 12.79 -1.18 -19.72
C ARG A 293 12.96 -0.96 -18.23
N TRP A 294 14.02 -1.50 -17.63
CA TRP A 294 14.33 -1.21 -16.23
C TRP A 294 14.82 0.23 -16.08
N ARG A 295 14.34 0.90 -15.03
CA ARG A 295 14.68 2.29 -14.70
C ARG A 295 15.11 2.39 -13.26
N ILE A 296 16.05 3.28 -12.96
CA ILE A 296 16.47 3.58 -11.59
C ILE A 296 15.44 4.55 -10.98
N VAL A 297 14.84 4.15 -9.86
CA VAL A 297 13.93 5.00 -9.07
C VAL A 297 14.73 5.83 -8.08
N ARG A 298 15.65 5.19 -7.34
CA ARG A 298 16.55 5.85 -6.37
C ARG A 298 17.70 4.96 -5.94
N PHE A 299 18.69 5.55 -5.28
CA PHE A 299 19.72 4.80 -4.55
C PHE A 299 19.21 4.32 -3.18
N ARG A 300 19.69 3.15 -2.76
CA ARG A 300 19.35 2.49 -1.51
C ARG A 300 20.58 2.42 -0.60
N ASP A 301 21.02 3.58 -0.14
CA ASP A 301 22.17 3.68 0.78
C ASP A 301 21.87 3.09 2.16
N ASP A 302 20.60 2.81 2.46
CA ASP A 302 20.16 2.06 3.63
C ASP A 302 20.43 0.55 3.54
N LYS A 303 20.87 0.04 2.37
CA LYS A 303 21.06 -1.39 2.11
C LYS A 303 22.49 -1.71 1.71
N SER A 304 23.05 -2.75 2.34
CA SER A 304 24.33 -3.32 1.95
C SER A 304 24.22 -4.33 0.81
N GLU A 305 23.07 -4.98 0.65
CA GLU A 305 22.86 -6.04 -0.33
C GLU A 305 21.58 -5.81 -1.15
N ALA A 306 21.61 -6.27 -2.41
CA ALA A 306 20.44 -6.33 -3.27
C ALA A 306 19.39 -7.33 -2.76
N ASN A 307 18.20 -7.32 -3.35
CA ASN A 307 17.22 -8.36 -3.09
C ASN A 307 17.76 -9.73 -3.57
N HIS A 308 17.43 -10.77 -2.79
CA HIS A 308 17.75 -12.14 -3.16
C HIS A 308 16.99 -12.56 -4.43
N LYS A 309 17.61 -13.41 -5.27
CA LYS A 309 17.04 -13.91 -6.54
C LYS A 309 15.59 -14.38 -6.42
N SER A 310 15.23 -15.08 -5.34
CA SER A 310 13.85 -15.54 -5.11
C SER A 310 12.85 -14.40 -4.93
N THR A 311 13.26 -13.31 -4.29
CA THR A 311 12.44 -12.09 -4.16
C THR A 311 12.23 -11.46 -5.54
N ILE A 312 13.30 -11.34 -6.33
CA ILE A 312 13.24 -10.80 -7.70
C ILE A 312 12.27 -11.62 -8.55
N GLN A 313 12.36 -12.95 -8.51
CA GLN A 313 11.45 -13.85 -9.24
C GLN A 313 9.98 -13.63 -8.87
N SER A 314 9.66 -13.48 -7.58
CA SER A 314 8.27 -13.21 -7.15
C SER A 314 7.76 -11.83 -7.58
N VAL A 315 8.66 -10.83 -7.65
CA VAL A 315 8.30 -9.51 -8.18
C VAL A 315 8.09 -9.58 -9.69
N LEU A 316 8.97 -10.27 -10.43
CA LEU A 316 8.81 -10.51 -11.87
C LEU A 316 7.50 -11.22 -12.22
N GLU A 317 7.12 -12.25 -11.48
CA GLU A 317 5.80 -12.90 -11.64
C GLU A 317 4.67 -11.87 -11.48
N SER A 318 4.79 -10.97 -10.50
CA SER A 318 3.80 -9.91 -10.25
C SER A 318 3.76 -8.85 -11.36
N ILE A 319 4.90 -8.58 -11.99
CA ILE A 319 5.02 -7.67 -13.13
C ILE A 319 4.45 -8.33 -14.40
N ASN A 320 4.68 -9.63 -14.61
CA ASN A 320 4.15 -10.32 -15.77
C ASN A 320 2.61 -10.41 -15.73
N ASP A 321 2.06 -10.62 -14.53
CA ASP A 321 0.62 -10.61 -14.26
C ASP A 321 0.06 -9.18 -14.07
N ARG A 322 0.77 -8.15 -14.56
CA ARG A 322 0.41 -6.74 -14.31
C ARG A 322 -0.98 -6.41 -14.83
N VAL A 323 -1.72 -5.73 -13.98
CA VAL A 323 -2.93 -5.01 -14.35
C VAL A 323 -2.58 -3.53 -14.32
N SER A 324 -2.58 -2.85 -15.47
CA SER A 324 -2.34 -1.41 -15.50
C SER A 324 -3.55 -0.62 -15.00
N ASP A 325 -3.35 0.66 -14.68
CA ASP A 325 -4.44 1.60 -14.43
C ASP A 325 -5.41 1.66 -15.62
N LYS A 326 -4.91 1.69 -16.86
CA LYS A 326 -5.68 1.65 -18.11
C LYS A 326 -6.55 0.39 -18.21
N ASP A 327 -6.05 -0.75 -17.75
CA ASP A 327 -6.83 -2.00 -17.72
C ASP A 327 -7.96 -1.92 -16.69
N LEU A 328 -7.72 -1.33 -15.51
CA LEU A 328 -8.76 -1.07 -14.52
C LEU A 328 -9.84 -0.12 -15.07
N TYR A 329 -9.44 0.95 -15.78
CA TYR A 329 -10.38 1.86 -16.45
C TYR A 329 -11.23 1.11 -17.48
N ARG A 330 -10.60 0.28 -18.33
CA ARG A 330 -11.31 -0.51 -19.35
C ARG A 330 -12.30 -1.51 -18.71
N ALA A 331 -11.93 -2.10 -17.58
CA ALA A 331 -12.78 -3.05 -16.86
C ALA A 331 -13.98 -2.39 -16.14
N ALA A 332 -13.90 -1.10 -15.80
CA ALA A 332 -14.91 -0.41 -14.99
C ALA A 332 -16.32 -0.45 -15.62
N GLY A 333 -16.43 -0.25 -16.94
CA GLY A 333 -17.70 -0.27 -17.68
C GLY A 333 -18.43 -1.63 -17.59
N PRO A 334 -17.80 -2.73 -18.04
CA PRO A 334 -18.36 -4.08 -17.91
C PRO A 334 -18.74 -4.47 -16.47
N ILE A 335 -17.93 -4.08 -15.47
CA ILE A 335 -18.22 -4.34 -14.05
C ILE A 335 -19.49 -3.60 -13.61
N ARG A 336 -19.65 -2.33 -14.01
CA ARG A 336 -20.86 -1.54 -13.72
C ARG A 336 -22.10 -2.16 -14.31
N ASP A 337 -22.04 -2.59 -15.56
CA ASP A 337 -23.20 -3.13 -16.27
C ASP A 337 -23.63 -4.47 -15.65
N SER A 338 -22.65 -5.32 -15.30
CA SER A 338 -22.89 -6.57 -14.55
C SER A 338 -23.50 -6.32 -13.18
N TRP A 339 -22.99 -5.33 -12.44
CA TRP A 339 -23.54 -4.92 -11.14
C TRP A 339 -25.02 -4.52 -11.26
N LYS A 340 -25.33 -3.62 -12.19
CA LYS A 340 -26.70 -3.12 -12.41
C LYS A 340 -27.65 -4.26 -12.81
N ALA A 341 -27.19 -5.18 -13.66
CA ALA A 341 -27.97 -6.35 -14.07
C ALA A 341 -28.29 -7.30 -12.90
N ARG A 342 -27.37 -7.44 -11.92
CA ARG A 342 -27.62 -8.23 -10.71
C ARG A 342 -28.58 -7.52 -9.75
N ALA A 343 -28.39 -6.22 -9.54
CA ALA A 343 -29.29 -5.42 -8.70
C ALA A 343 -30.74 -5.51 -9.20
N ALA A 344 -30.97 -5.33 -10.51
CA ALA A 344 -32.29 -5.44 -11.11
C ALA A 344 -32.94 -6.83 -10.97
N ARG A 345 -32.14 -7.92 -10.89
CA ARG A 345 -32.65 -9.27 -10.64
C ARG A 345 -33.05 -9.50 -9.19
N SER A 346 -32.37 -8.86 -8.24
CA SER A 346 -32.68 -8.99 -6.80
C SER A 346 -33.92 -8.22 -6.35
N THR A 347 -34.39 -7.25 -7.14
CA THR A 347 -35.58 -6.43 -6.86
C THR A 347 -36.86 -7.00 -7.50
N ARG A 348 -36.75 -8.08 -8.29
CA ARG A 348 -37.87 -8.88 -8.80
C ARG A 348 -38.02 -10.12 -7.93
#